data_AF-A0A7Y8HLT0-F1
#
_entry.id   AF-A0A7Y8HLT0-F1
#
_cell.length_a   1.000
_cell.length_b   1.000
_cell.length_c   1.000
_cell.angle_alpha   90.00
_cell.angle_beta   90.00
_cell.angle_gamma   90.00
#
_symmetry.space_group_name_H-M   'P 1'
#
loop_
_entity.id
_entity.type
_entity.pdbx_description
1 polymer ?
#
loop_
_entity_poly.entity_id
_entity_poly.type
_entity_poly.pdbx_seq_one_letter_code
_entity_poly.pdbx_strand_id
1 'polypeptide(L)'
;MSVMLLIDFYILDKILNFKLNLPQKNANANQQQINSNQIRKDVQTNQTQIQKVQTNTIQQPYQQPKEYREQRKEQTNSFNNNNNEVIEKIQTINKPEPIVEQQNQNLNIQTVVKDEIQNEQDDFNYIDELADDYLEREKDIYNSDVYSANEELYNDEELQNIIEQKVKAVEIVTELEENSKLLEQIEMGETSKPKDFTLPPTTFFQAPKDFNQEINESEIDQKIEDLLDKLYKFKIDGDVIRTYTGPVVTTFEFKPAPHVKVSKILSLQDDLAMALKAQTIRIQAPVPGKDVVGIEIPNKTVQTIYLRELLESEIFQKSQSPLTLALGKDIVGNAFVTDLKRLPHLLIAGTTGSGKSVGINAMILSLLYKNSPENLKLIMIDPKMVEFSIYNDIPHLLTPVIIEPKQAISALSNLVAEMERRNKLMSQTKTKNIEGYNQKAEQHGYEKLPYIVVIIDELADLMMTSGKDVEYSIARLAQMARAGGIHLIVATQRPSVDVVTGLIKANFPSRLSYKVGQKIDSKVILDSFGAESLLGRGDMLFT
;
A
#
# COMPACT_ATOMS: atom_id res chain seq x y z
N MET A 1 55.54 -10.69 -37.63
CA MET A 1 54.73 -10.56 -36.40
C MET A 1 54.32 -9.10 -36.25
N SER A 2 53.40 -8.63 -37.10
CA SER A 2 52.83 -7.27 -37.09
C SER A 2 51.48 -7.32 -37.82
N VAL A 3 50.48 -7.89 -37.16
CA VAL A 3 49.06 -7.82 -37.55
C VAL A 3 48.26 -7.89 -36.24
N MET A 4 48.31 -6.84 -35.41
CA MET A 4 47.40 -6.72 -34.25
C MET A 4 47.32 -5.29 -33.67
N LEU A 5 47.45 -4.25 -34.51
CA LEU A 5 47.32 -2.85 -34.09
C LEU A 5 46.62 -1.94 -35.13
N LEU A 6 45.94 -2.53 -36.12
CA LEU A 6 45.34 -1.78 -37.24
C LEU A 6 43.82 -1.90 -37.35
N ILE A 7 43.15 -2.51 -36.36
CA ILE A 7 41.68 -2.65 -36.37
C ILE A 7 40.97 -1.65 -35.43
N ASP A 8 41.66 -1.06 -34.45
CA ASP A 8 41.02 -0.15 -33.48
C ASP A 8 40.98 1.33 -33.91
N PHE A 9 41.57 1.68 -35.06
CA PHE A 9 41.47 3.05 -35.61
C PHE A 9 40.36 3.22 -36.66
N TYR A 10 39.84 2.14 -37.24
CA TYR A 10 38.85 2.21 -38.34
C TYR A 10 37.39 2.30 -37.84
N ILE A 11 37.15 2.03 -36.56
CA ILE A 11 35.80 2.09 -35.96
C ILE A 11 35.57 3.43 -35.21
N LEU A 12 36.63 4.09 -34.73
CA LEU A 12 36.52 5.40 -34.06
C LEU A 12 36.25 6.56 -35.02
N ASP A 13 36.66 6.45 -36.29
CA ASP A 13 36.51 7.53 -37.28
C ASP A 13 35.09 7.57 -37.91
N LYS A 14 34.30 6.50 -37.74
CA LYS A 14 32.90 6.43 -38.19
C LYS A 14 31.88 6.93 -37.17
N ILE A 15 32.29 7.24 -35.95
CA ILE A 15 31.39 7.71 -34.88
C ILE A 15 31.50 9.23 -34.67
N LEU A 16 32.56 9.89 -35.17
CA LEU A 16 32.81 11.31 -34.88
C LEU A 16 32.44 12.30 -36.01
N ASN A 17 31.97 11.85 -37.17
CA ASN A 17 31.61 12.74 -38.28
C ASN A 17 30.24 12.43 -38.88
N PHE A 18 29.16 13.01 -38.32
CA PHE A 18 27.97 13.34 -39.11
C PHE A 18 27.14 14.45 -38.45
N LYS A 19 27.49 15.70 -38.77
CA LYS A 19 26.62 16.88 -38.64
C LYS A 19 26.54 17.57 -40.00
N LEU A 20 25.31 17.82 -40.44
CA LEU A 20 24.83 18.72 -41.51
C LEU A 20 25.04 18.30 -42.97
N ASN A 21 23.93 17.90 -43.62
CA ASN A 21 23.48 18.57 -44.85
C ASN A 21 21.99 18.33 -45.12
N LEU A 22 21.23 19.41 -45.10
CA LEU A 22 19.86 19.55 -45.61
C LEU A 22 19.85 19.50 -47.14
N PRO A 23 18.81 18.94 -47.77
CA PRO A 23 18.36 19.39 -49.08
C PRO A 23 17.19 20.36 -48.93
N GLN A 24 17.36 21.58 -49.45
CA GLN A 24 16.24 22.46 -49.76
C GLN A 24 15.55 22.01 -51.05
N LYS A 25 14.22 21.94 -51.04
CA LYS A 25 13.40 22.44 -52.16
C LYS A 25 11.98 22.80 -51.68
N ASN A 26 11.63 24.05 -51.97
CA ASN A 26 10.35 24.70 -51.76
C ASN A 26 9.19 24.03 -52.51
N ALA A 27 7.98 24.19 -51.93
CA ALA A 27 6.72 24.61 -52.56
C ALA A 27 5.51 23.76 -52.16
N ASN A 28 4.65 24.35 -51.31
CA ASN A 28 3.17 24.29 -51.27
C ASN A 28 2.62 24.32 -49.84
N ALA A 29 2.87 25.42 -49.14
CA ALA A 29 2.08 25.85 -48.01
C ALA A 29 0.88 26.66 -48.56
N ASN A 30 -0.27 26.00 -48.77
CA ASN A 30 -1.58 26.69 -48.87
C ASN A 30 -2.81 25.76 -48.75
N GLN A 31 -2.71 24.61 -48.07
CA GLN A 31 -3.89 23.74 -47.82
C GLN A 31 -4.03 23.21 -46.37
N GLN A 32 -3.17 23.61 -45.43
CA GLN A 32 -3.27 23.18 -44.02
C GLN A 32 -3.66 24.28 -43.03
N GLN A 33 -4.00 25.49 -43.49
CA GLN A 33 -4.46 26.58 -42.62
C GLN A 33 -5.99 26.73 -42.51
N ILE A 34 -6.77 25.87 -43.17
CA ILE A 34 -8.24 25.94 -43.10
C ILE A 34 -8.80 25.01 -41.99
N ASN A 35 -8.09 23.97 -41.57
CA ASN A 35 -8.59 23.02 -40.56
C ASN A 35 -8.22 23.33 -39.09
N SER A 36 -7.34 24.30 -38.80
CA SER A 36 -6.98 24.64 -37.41
C SER A 36 -7.88 25.70 -36.78
N ASN A 37 -8.60 26.49 -37.59
CA ASN A 37 -9.53 27.52 -37.11
C ASN A 37 -10.97 27.01 -36.87
N GLN A 38 -11.36 25.89 -37.49
CA GLN A 38 -12.64 25.23 -37.20
C GLN A 38 -12.57 24.49 -35.85
N ILE A 39 -11.50 23.72 -35.63
CA ILE A 39 -11.30 22.94 -34.40
C ILE A 39 -11.14 23.84 -33.15
N ARG A 40 -10.54 25.04 -33.30
CA ARG A 40 -10.44 26.01 -32.19
C ARG A 40 -11.76 26.70 -31.84
N LYS A 41 -12.70 26.84 -32.77
CA LYS A 41 -14.04 27.40 -32.50
C LYS A 41 -14.95 26.39 -31.82
N ASP A 42 -14.86 25.11 -32.16
CA ASP A 42 -15.70 24.07 -31.56
C ASP A 42 -15.30 23.75 -30.11
N VAL A 43 -14.01 23.86 -29.78
CA VAL A 43 -13.51 23.68 -28.40
C VAL A 43 -13.90 24.85 -27.47
N GLN A 44 -13.92 26.10 -27.99
CA GLN A 44 -14.34 27.28 -27.21
C GLN A 44 -15.85 27.32 -26.96
N THR A 45 -16.64 26.79 -27.89
CA THR A 45 -18.11 26.75 -27.76
C THR A 45 -18.56 25.72 -26.72
N ASN A 46 -17.86 24.58 -26.61
CA ASN A 46 -18.12 23.56 -25.59
C ASN A 46 -17.63 23.98 -24.18
N GLN A 47 -16.53 24.72 -24.05
CA GLN A 47 -16.09 25.24 -22.74
C GLN A 47 -17.04 26.32 -22.17
N THR A 48 -17.69 27.11 -23.03
CA THR A 48 -18.64 28.15 -22.62
C THR A 48 -20.01 27.57 -22.21
N GLN A 49 -20.38 26.39 -22.72
CA GLN A 49 -21.59 25.67 -22.29
C GLN A 49 -21.38 24.91 -20.97
N ILE A 50 -20.19 24.33 -20.75
CA ILE A 50 -19.88 23.59 -19.50
C ILE A 50 -19.73 24.55 -18.30
N GLN A 51 -19.21 25.77 -18.49
CA GLN A 51 -19.15 26.79 -17.42
C GLN A 51 -20.52 27.35 -17.04
N LYS A 52 -21.50 27.41 -17.96
CA LYS A 52 -22.87 27.86 -17.64
C LYS A 52 -23.69 26.83 -16.86
N VAL A 53 -23.32 25.55 -16.93
CA VAL A 53 -23.97 24.48 -16.15
C VAL A 53 -23.43 24.42 -14.71
N GLN A 54 -22.17 24.81 -14.47
CA GLN A 54 -21.56 24.80 -13.14
C GLN A 54 -21.91 26.00 -12.24
N THR A 55 -22.42 27.11 -12.78
CA THR A 55 -22.76 28.31 -11.98
C THR A 55 -24.20 28.37 -11.46
N ASN A 56 -25.09 27.44 -11.83
CA ASN A 56 -26.49 27.46 -11.40
C ASN A 56 -26.83 26.50 -10.24
N THR A 57 -25.86 25.80 -9.65
CA THR A 57 -26.11 24.83 -8.56
C THR A 57 -25.76 25.34 -7.17
N ILE A 58 -25.42 26.62 -7.02
CA ILE A 58 -25.15 27.21 -5.70
C ILE A 58 -26.10 28.38 -5.52
N GLN A 59 -27.02 28.23 -4.55
CA GLN A 59 -28.08 29.15 -4.11
C GLN A 59 -29.46 28.93 -4.74
N GLN A 60 -30.26 28.01 -4.17
CA GLN A 60 -31.69 28.22 -3.89
C GLN A 60 -32.14 27.41 -2.66
N PRO A 61 -33.14 27.87 -1.88
CA PRO A 61 -33.57 27.22 -0.63
C PRO A 61 -34.47 26.01 -0.89
N TYR A 62 -34.48 25.09 0.07
CA TYR A 62 -35.31 23.88 0.14
C TYR A 62 -36.78 24.12 -0.25
N GLN A 63 -37.27 23.43 -1.29
CA GLN A 63 -38.71 23.33 -1.64
C GLN A 63 -39.19 21.87 -1.58
N GLN A 64 -40.48 21.69 -1.26
CA GLN A 64 -41.09 20.42 -0.84
C GLN A 64 -41.23 19.34 -1.95
N PRO A 65 -41.35 18.04 -1.59
CA PRO A 65 -41.10 16.89 -2.48
C PRO A 65 -42.18 16.54 -3.54
N LYS A 66 -43.15 17.40 -3.86
CA LYS A 66 -44.26 17.06 -4.77
C LYS A 66 -44.07 17.52 -6.23
N GLU A 67 -43.35 18.62 -6.49
CA GLU A 67 -43.17 19.14 -7.86
C GLU A 67 -42.08 18.38 -8.66
N TYR A 68 -41.16 17.67 -8.00
CA TYR A 68 -40.10 16.89 -8.66
C TYR A 68 -40.61 15.62 -9.39
N ARG A 69 -41.84 15.18 -9.11
CA ARG A 69 -42.43 13.96 -9.69
C ARG A 69 -43.11 14.20 -11.05
N GLU A 70 -43.56 15.41 -11.35
CA GLU A 70 -44.23 15.73 -12.61
C GLU A 70 -43.22 16.00 -13.74
N GLN A 71 -42.09 16.64 -13.44
CA GLN A 71 -41.02 16.90 -14.42
C GLN A 71 -40.33 15.62 -14.94
N ARG A 72 -40.30 14.53 -14.15
CA ARG A 72 -39.75 13.24 -14.60
C ARG A 72 -40.66 12.48 -15.57
N LYS A 73 -41.98 12.72 -15.53
CA LYS A 73 -42.95 12.08 -16.44
C LYS A 73 -42.95 12.71 -17.83
N GLU A 74 -42.63 14.00 -17.94
CA GLU A 74 -42.52 14.68 -19.24
C GLU A 74 -41.22 14.30 -19.99
N GLN A 75 -40.10 14.11 -19.28
CA GLN A 75 -38.82 13.71 -19.87
C GLN A 75 -38.80 12.26 -20.39
N THR A 76 -39.55 11.35 -19.76
CA THR A 76 -39.68 9.94 -20.20
C THR A 76 -40.53 9.81 -21.47
N ASN A 77 -41.56 10.64 -21.64
CA ASN A 77 -42.37 10.66 -22.87
C ASN A 77 -41.62 11.25 -24.08
N SER A 78 -40.70 12.19 -23.88
CA SER A 78 -39.86 12.73 -24.96
C SER A 78 -38.81 11.74 -25.48
N PHE A 79 -38.35 10.80 -24.65
CA PHE A 79 -37.34 9.80 -25.02
C PHE A 79 -37.93 8.66 -25.87
N ASN A 80 -39.18 8.26 -25.57
CA ASN A 80 -39.86 7.18 -26.29
C ASN A 80 -40.27 7.56 -27.73
N ASN A 81 -40.57 8.83 -28.01
CA ASN A 81 -40.93 9.26 -29.37
C ASN A 81 -39.73 9.28 -30.33
N ASN A 82 -38.52 9.57 -29.86
CA ASN A 82 -37.31 9.61 -30.70
C ASN A 82 -36.84 8.20 -31.16
N ASN A 83 -37.13 7.15 -30.39
CA ASN A 83 -36.75 5.79 -30.75
C ASN A 83 -37.65 5.19 -31.84
N ASN A 84 -38.92 5.60 -31.92
CA ASN A 84 -39.85 5.12 -32.95
C ASN A 84 -39.54 5.71 -34.35
N GLU A 85 -39.00 6.93 -34.44
CA GLU A 85 -38.58 7.52 -35.73
C GLU A 85 -37.32 6.88 -36.34
N VAL A 86 -36.49 6.23 -35.53
CA VAL A 86 -35.26 5.55 -35.98
C VAL A 86 -35.58 4.16 -36.56
N ILE A 87 -36.63 3.50 -36.07
CA ILE A 87 -37.03 2.16 -36.51
C ILE A 87 -37.69 2.20 -37.91
N GLU A 88 -38.46 3.24 -38.24
CA GLU A 88 -39.04 3.40 -39.59
C GLU A 88 -38.00 3.69 -40.68
N LYS A 89 -36.86 4.31 -40.33
CA LYS A 89 -35.81 4.66 -41.31
C LYS A 89 -34.94 3.47 -41.74
N ILE A 90 -34.92 2.38 -40.99
CA ILE A 90 -34.11 1.19 -41.31
C ILE A 90 -34.86 0.24 -42.29
N GLN A 91 -36.19 0.36 -42.40
CA GLN A 91 -37.01 -0.53 -43.24
C GLN A 91 -37.05 -0.16 -44.74
N THR A 92 -36.42 0.94 -45.18
CA THR A 92 -36.56 1.45 -46.57
C THR A 92 -35.37 1.20 -47.50
N ILE A 93 -34.32 0.48 -47.09
CA ILE A 93 -33.15 0.21 -47.94
C ILE A 93 -32.93 -1.31 -48.07
N ASN A 94 -33.58 -1.93 -49.08
CA ASN A 94 -32.98 -2.92 -50.01
C ASN A 94 -34.06 -3.65 -50.86
N LYS A 95 -34.02 -3.40 -52.18
CA LYS A 95 -34.62 -4.22 -53.26
C LYS A 95 -33.48 -4.90 -54.07
N PRO A 96 -33.74 -6.01 -54.82
CA PRO A 96 -32.74 -7.08 -55.00
C PRO A 96 -32.17 -7.30 -56.43
N GLU A 97 -31.06 -8.08 -56.47
CA GLU A 97 -30.53 -9.04 -57.50
C GLU A 97 -29.59 -8.61 -58.67
N PRO A 98 -28.72 -9.49 -59.26
CA PRO A 98 -28.77 -10.99 -59.30
C PRO A 98 -27.47 -11.85 -59.06
N ILE A 99 -27.69 -13.03 -58.43
CA ILE A 99 -27.27 -14.45 -58.68
C ILE A 99 -25.80 -14.83 -59.04
N VAL A 100 -25.17 -15.77 -58.28
CA VAL A 100 -24.79 -17.18 -58.66
C VAL A 100 -23.96 -17.88 -57.54
N GLU A 101 -24.57 -18.97 -57.03
CA GLU A 101 -24.03 -20.27 -56.55
C GLU A 101 -23.42 -20.55 -55.14
N GLN A 102 -24.09 -21.53 -54.50
CA GLN A 102 -23.61 -22.69 -53.72
C GLN A 102 -23.65 -22.67 -52.17
N GLN A 103 -24.74 -23.31 -51.67
CA GLN A 103 -24.84 -24.27 -50.55
C GLN A 103 -24.48 -23.85 -49.11
N ASN A 104 -25.53 -23.39 -48.40
CA ASN A 104 -26.03 -23.82 -47.08
C ASN A 104 -25.05 -24.15 -45.93
N GLN A 105 -24.91 -23.20 -45.01
CA GLN A 105 -25.15 -23.37 -43.56
C GLN A 105 -25.54 -22.00 -42.96
N ASN A 106 -26.85 -21.69 -42.93
CA ASN A 106 -27.37 -20.54 -42.17
C ASN A 106 -28.22 -21.06 -41.02
N LEU A 107 -27.66 -21.02 -39.82
CA LEU A 107 -28.38 -21.13 -38.57
C LEU A 107 -29.07 -19.78 -38.25
N ASN A 108 -30.39 -19.83 -38.22
CA ASN A 108 -31.32 -19.11 -37.33
C ASN A 108 -30.75 -17.94 -36.47
N ILE A 109 -30.75 -16.73 -37.04
CA ILE A 109 -30.54 -15.46 -36.31
C ILE A 109 -31.89 -14.89 -35.80
N GLN A 110 -33.03 -15.34 -36.32
CA GLN A 110 -34.36 -14.88 -35.87
C GLN A 110 -34.83 -15.48 -34.54
N THR A 111 -34.25 -16.59 -34.08
CA THR A 111 -34.55 -17.17 -32.75
C THR A 111 -33.74 -16.50 -31.65
N VAL A 112 -32.48 -16.12 -31.91
CA VAL A 112 -31.59 -15.52 -30.90
C VAL A 112 -32.09 -14.15 -30.43
N VAL A 113 -32.60 -13.32 -31.35
CA VAL A 113 -33.12 -11.98 -31.00
C VAL A 113 -34.46 -12.03 -30.27
N LYS A 114 -35.26 -13.10 -30.47
CA LYS A 114 -36.49 -13.30 -29.68
C LYS A 114 -36.17 -13.81 -28.28
N ASP A 115 -35.20 -14.72 -28.15
CA ASP A 115 -34.78 -15.24 -26.85
C ASP A 115 -34.09 -14.17 -25.99
N GLU A 116 -33.37 -13.21 -26.59
CA GLU A 116 -32.75 -12.08 -25.85
C GLU A 116 -33.79 -11.05 -25.35
N ILE A 117 -34.83 -10.75 -26.14
CA ILE A 117 -35.90 -9.82 -25.71
C ILE A 117 -36.82 -10.47 -24.65
N GLN A 118 -37.00 -11.80 -24.71
CA GLN A 118 -37.81 -12.54 -23.76
C GLN A 118 -37.08 -12.72 -22.40
N ASN A 119 -35.76 -12.91 -22.43
CA ASN A 119 -34.93 -12.93 -21.22
C ASN A 119 -34.85 -11.55 -20.52
N GLU A 120 -34.80 -10.44 -21.27
CA GLU A 120 -34.85 -9.11 -20.65
C GLU A 120 -36.24 -8.79 -20.06
N GLN A 121 -37.33 -9.29 -20.66
CA GLN A 121 -38.68 -9.16 -20.09
C GLN A 121 -38.89 -10.03 -18.85
N ASP A 122 -38.30 -11.23 -18.81
CA ASP A 122 -38.34 -12.11 -17.64
C ASP A 122 -37.49 -11.57 -16.47
N ASP A 123 -36.34 -10.93 -16.74
CA ASP A 123 -35.52 -10.25 -15.73
C ASP A 123 -36.22 -8.99 -15.16
N PHE A 124 -36.97 -8.24 -15.98
CA PHE A 124 -37.77 -7.10 -15.51
C PHE A 124 -38.99 -7.54 -14.67
N ASN A 125 -39.66 -8.63 -15.06
CA ASN A 125 -40.76 -9.19 -14.27
C ASN A 125 -40.29 -9.79 -12.94
N TYR A 126 -39.09 -10.38 -12.89
CA TYR A 126 -38.48 -10.90 -11.66
C TYR A 126 -38.10 -9.79 -10.68
N ILE A 127 -37.69 -8.61 -11.19
CA ILE A 127 -37.37 -7.43 -10.37
C ILE A 127 -38.64 -6.76 -9.83
N ASP A 128 -39.73 -6.71 -10.60
CA ASP A 128 -41.04 -6.21 -10.12
C ASP A 128 -41.67 -7.18 -9.09
N GLU A 129 -41.54 -8.50 -9.28
CA GLU A 129 -42.01 -9.50 -8.32
C GLU A 129 -41.20 -9.48 -7.00
N LEU A 130 -39.89 -9.18 -7.06
CA LEU A 130 -39.04 -8.93 -5.89
C LEU A 130 -39.32 -7.59 -5.21
N ALA A 131 -39.74 -6.57 -5.96
CA ALA A 131 -40.12 -5.27 -5.42
C ALA A 131 -41.48 -5.32 -4.72
N ASP A 132 -42.44 -6.09 -5.25
CA ASP A 132 -43.73 -6.33 -4.62
C ASP A 132 -43.62 -7.25 -3.38
N ASP A 133 -42.74 -8.28 -3.38
CA ASP A 133 -42.42 -9.08 -2.17
C ASP A 133 -41.67 -8.25 -1.10
N TYR A 134 -40.90 -7.22 -1.49
CA TYR A 134 -40.31 -6.25 -0.56
C TYR A 134 -41.35 -5.28 0.02
N LEU A 135 -42.34 -4.87 -0.77
CA LEU A 135 -43.41 -3.94 -0.37
C LEU A 135 -44.53 -4.59 0.46
N GLU A 136 -44.79 -5.89 0.28
CA GLU A 136 -45.68 -6.66 1.18
C GLU A 136 -44.99 -6.95 2.53
N ARG A 137 -43.69 -7.26 2.53
CA ARG A 137 -42.92 -7.43 3.79
C ARG A 137 -42.79 -6.14 4.60
N GLU A 138 -42.71 -4.97 3.97
CA GLU A 138 -42.76 -3.69 4.70
C GLU A 138 -44.13 -3.37 5.30
N LYS A 139 -45.22 -3.90 4.74
CA LYS A 139 -46.58 -3.75 5.30
C LYS A 139 -46.87 -4.69 6.45
N ASP A 140 -46.33 -5.91 6.41
CA ASP A 140 -46.44 -6.86 7.53
C ASP A 140 -45.53 -6.50 8.72
N ILE A 141 -44.41 -5.81 8.47
CA ILE A 141 -43.55 -5.26 9.54
C ILE A 141 -44.22 -4.06 10.26
N TYR A 142 -45.21 -3.41 9.65
CA TYR A 142 -45.87 -2.23 10.20
C TYR A 142 -47.23 -2.48 10.89
N ASN A 143 -47.74 -3.72 10.96
CA ASN A 143 -49.08 -3.99 11.54
C ASN A 143 -49.24 -5.37 12.23
N SER A 144 -48.33 -5.78 13.11
CA SER A 144 -48.57 -6.61 14.31
C SER A 144 -47.19 -6.94 14.90
N ASP A 145 -46.76 -6.48 16.07
CA ASP A 145 -47.48 -6.51 17.33
C ASP A 145 -47.25 -5.22 18.14
N VAL A 146 -48.36 -4.66 18.59
CA VAL A 146 -48.41 -3.82 19.79
C VAL A 146 -48.14 -4.75 20.97
N TYR A 147 -46.87 -4.95 21.32
CA TYR A 147 -46.49 -5.34 22.68
C TYR A 147 -46.13 -4.06 23.44
N SER A 148 -46.90 -3.82 24.49
CA SER A 148 -46.71 -2.81 25.52
C SER A 148 -45.23 -2.60 25.84
N ALA A 149 -44.74 -1.41 25.50
CA ALA A 149 -43.45 -0.90 25.92
C ALA A 149 -43.39 -0.84 27.45
N ASN A 150 -42.57 -1.71 28.04
CA ASN A 150 -41.81 -1.30 29.21
C ASN A 150 -40.55 -0.61 28.68
N GLU A 151 -40.66 0.68 28.39
CA GLU A 151 -39.49 1.55 28.32
C GLU A 151 -38.90 1.62 29.73
N GLU A 152 -37.96 0.73 30.05
CA GLU A 152 -36.95 1.08 31.04
C GLU A 152 -36.05 2.13 30.40
N LEU A 153 -36.47 3.39 30.53
CA LEU A 153 -35.63 4.55 30.36
C LEU A 153 -34.51 4.41 31.41
N TYR A 154 -33.34 3.92 31.01
CA TYR A 154 -32.16 4.05 31.86
C TYR A 154 -31.90 5.55 32.04
N ASN A 155 -31.92 5.99 33.28
CA ASN A 155 -31.72 7.39 33.64
C ASN A 155 -30.31 7.79 33.19
N ASP A 156 -30.12 8.97 32.58
CA ASP A 156 -28.79 9.43 32.14
C ASP A 156 -27.77 9.43 33.31
N GLU A 157 -28.25 9.61 34.55
CA GLU A 157 -27.47 9.46 35.79
C GLU A 157 -27.04 8.02 36.09
N GLU A 158 -27.84 7.00 35.74
CA GLU A 158 -27.45 5.59 35.91
C GLU A 158 -26.39 5.18 34.88
N LEU A 159 -26.50 5.66 33.64
CA LEU A 159 -25.48 5.44 32.61
C LEU A 159 -24.15 6.08 33.03
N GLN A 160 -24.19 7.31 33.55
CA GLN A 160 -23.01 8.00 34.09
C GLN A 160 -22.39 7.26 35.28
N ASN A 161 -23.21 6.76 36.21
CA ASN A 161 -22.70 5.99 37.36
C ASN A 161 -22.07 4.65 36.94
N ILE A 162 -22.62 3.97 35.92
CA ILE A 162 -22.05 2.73 35.36
C ILE A 162 -20.71 3.02 34.68
N ILE A 163 -20.62 4.11 33.91
CA ILE A 163 -19.40 4.54 33.24
C ILE A 163 -18.32 4.92 34.26
N GLU A 164 -18.63 5.76 35.26
CA GLU A 164 -17.68 6.18 36.31
C GLU A 164 -17.12 5.01 37.13
N GLN A 165 -17.92 3.98 37.41
CA GLN A 165 -17.45 2.79 38.14
C GLN A 165 -16.52 1.90 37.30
N LYS A 166 -16.69 1.87 35.97
CA LYS A 166 -15.91 1.02 35.05
C LYS A 166 -14.56 1.63 34.67
N VAL A 167 -14.49 2.96 34.54
CA VAL A 167 -13.26 3.70 34.20
C VAL A 167 -12.14 3.47 35.24
N LYS A 168 -12.48 3.27 36.52
CA LYS A 168 -11.50 3.07 37.62
C LYS A 168 -10.71 1.75 37.57
N ALA A 169 -11.04 0.81 36.68
CA ALA A 169 -10.42 -0.53 36.63
C ALA A 169 -9.48 -0.77 35.43
N VAL A 170 -9.18 0.26 34.64
CA VAL A 170 -8.43 0.12 33.38
C VAL A 170 -6.93 -0.01 33.64
N GLU A 171 -6.34 -1.12 33.22
CA GLU A 171 -4.89 -1.39 33.33
C GLU A 171 -4.11 -0.63 32.25
N ILE A 172 -3.14 0.21 32.65
CA ILE A 172 -2.18 0.84 31.75
C ILE A 172 -1.02 -0.12 31.53
N VAL A 173 -0.81 -0.52 30.27
CA VAL A 173 0.21 -1.52 29.91
C VAL A 173 1.36 -0.84 29.15
N THR A 174 2.59 -1.13 29.55
CA THR A 174 3.82 -0.52 28.99
C THR A 174 4.56 -1.41 27.98
N GLU A 175 4.18 -2.69 27.85
CA GLU A 175 4.83 -3.65 26.95
C GLU A 175 3.80 -4.53 26.23
N LEU A 176 4.07 -4.84 24.96
CA LEU A 176 3.22 -5.69 24.14
C LEU A 176 3.84 -7.09 24.05
N GLU A 177 3.09 -8.12 24.45
CA GLU A 177 3.58 -9.50 24.46
C GLU A 177 4.04 -9.99 23.08
N GLU A 178 3.32 -9.63 22.01
CA GLU A 178 3.65 -10.03 20.64
C GLU A 178 4.99 -9.43 20.18
N ASN A 179 5.20 -8.13 20.43
CA ASN A 179 6.45 -7.47 20.09
C ASN A 179 7.60 -8.00 20.94
N SER A 180 7.37 -8.24 22.22
CA SER A 180 8.37 -8.83 23.12
C SER A 180 8.86 -10.17 22.58
N LYS A 181 7.95 -11.05 22.13
CA LYS A 181 8.30 -12.33 21.50
C LYS A 181 9.06 -12.19 20.18
N LEU A 182 8.87 -11.11 19.42
CA LEU A 182 9.65 -10.84 18.21
C LEU A 182 11.06 -10.36 18.56
N LEU A 183 11.15 -9.47 19.55
CA LEU A 183 12.40 -8.87 20.02
C LEU A 183 13.29 -9.87 20.77
N GLU A 184 12.71 -10.83 21.51
CA GLU A 184 13.44 -11.94 22.16
C GLU A 184 14.25 -12.78 21.17
N GLN A 185 13.85 -12.79 19.91
CA GLN A 185 14.53 -13.54 18.89
C GLN A 185 15.73 -12.79 18.27
N ILE A 186 15.95 -11.53 18.65
CA ILE A 186 17.13 -10.76 18.26
C ILE A 186 18.30 -11.25 19.11
N GLU A 187 19.37 -11.68 18.44
CA GLU A 187 20.58 -12.12 19.11
C GLU A 187 21.30 -10.92 19.73
N MET A 188 21.37 -10.89 21.07
CA MET A 188 21.98 -9.80 21.84
C MET A 188 23.42 -10.15 22.24
N GLY A 189 24.33 -9.18 22.22
CA GLY A 189 25.73 -9.36 22.62
C GLY A 189 26.64 -8.22 22.16
N GLU A 190 27.94 -8.40 22.36
CA GLU A 190 28.93 -7.43 21.88
C GLU A 190 29.16 -7.58 20.38
N THR A 191 29.10 -6.46 19.66
CA THR A 191 29.44 -6.40 18.23
C THR A 191 30.92 -6.04 18.06
N SER A 192 31.62 -6.80 17.21
CA SER A 192 33.00 -6.46 16.86
C SER A 192 33.03 -5.15 16.08
N LYS A 193 33.67 -4.11 16.63
CA LYS A 193 33.89 -2.86 15.89
C LYS A 193 34.79 -3.13 14.68
N PRO A 194 34.53 -2.50 13.53
CA PRO A 194 35.41 -2.63 12.37
C PRO A 194 36.82 -2.14 12.71
N LYS A 195 37.86 -2.85 12.25
CA LYS A 195 39.26 -2.52 12.56
C LYS A 195 39.73 -1.27 11.79
N ASP A 196 39.45 -1.22 10.49
CA ASP A 196 39.97 -0.21 9.57
C ASP A 196 38.90 0.80 9.10
N PHE A 197 37.77 0.88 9.81
CA PHE A 197 36.68 1.77 9.46
C PHE A 197 36.00 2.33 10.71
N THR A 198 35.91 3.67 10.80
CA THR A 198 35.19 4.35 11.86
C THR A 198 33.74 4.54 11.46
N LEU A 199 32.83 3.96 12.23
CA LEU A 199 31.40 4.20 12.06
C LEU A 199 31.06 5.68 12.36
N PRO A 200 30.09 6.27 11.63
CA PRO A 200 29.68 7.65 11.86
C PRO A 200 29.08 7.84 13.27
N PRO A 201 29.27 9.01 13.91
CA PRO A 201 28.71 9.30 15.22
C PRO A 201 27.20 9.61 15.13
N THR A 202 26.41 9.15 16.10
CA THR A 202 24.96 9.42 16.17
C THR A 202 24.62 10.91 16.35
N THR A 203 25.60 11.74 16.70
CA THR A 203 25.47 13.20 16.81
C THR A 203 25.18 13.90 15.49
N PHE A 204 25.35 13.24 14.34
CA PHE A 204 24.88 13.76 13.06
C PHE A 204 23.36 13.81 12.96
N PHE A 205 22.64 13.04 13.78
CA PHE A 205 21.20 13.09 13.87
C PHE A 205 20.71 14.11 14.89
N GLN A 206 19.55 14.69 14.59
CA GLN A 206 18.83 15.54 15.53
C GLN A 206 18.50 14.75 16.81
N ALA A 207 18.81 15.34 17.97
CA ALA A 207 18.40 14.80 19.26
C ALA A 207 16.86 14.85 19.38
N PRO A 208 16.24 13.85 20.04
CA PRO A 208 14.83 13.93 20.37
C PRO A 208 14.57 15.19 21.19
N LYS A 209 13.45 15.86 20.94
CA LYS A 209 13.00 16.96 21.78
C LYS A 209 12.44 16.36 23.07
N ASP A 210 12.81 16.91 24.22
CA ASP A 210 12.26 16.50 25.51
C ASP A 210 10.74 16.67 25.48
N PHE A 211 10.03 15.54 25.37
CA PHE A 211 8.58 15.47 25.49
C PHE A 211 8.28 14.87 26.86
N ASN A 212 8.20 15.72 27.88
CA ASN A 212 7.59 15.36 29.15
C ASN A 212 6.08 15.40 28.98
N GLN A 213 5.52 14.34 28.41
CA GLN A 213 4.07 14.13 28.45
C GLN A 213 3.81 13.12 29.56
N GLU A 214 3.52 13.63 30.76
CA GLU A 214 2.83 12.82 31.77
C GLU A 214 1.50 12.36 31.15
N ILE A 215 1.23 11.06 31.23
CA ILE A 215 -0.03 10.48 30.78
C ILE A 215 -1.14 11.17 31.57
N ASN A 216 -1.98 11.96 30.90
CA ASN A 216 -3.09 12.62 31.55
C ASN A 216 -4.26 11.63 31.67
N GLU A 217 -4.35 10.96 32.81
CA GLU A 217 -5.42 9.99 33.12
C GLU A 217 -6.81 10.57 32.82
N SER A 218 -7.06 11.85 33.17
CA SER A 218 -8.34 12.50 32.91
C SER A 218 -8.66 12.64 31.41
N GLU A 219 -7.65 12.78 30.54
CA GLU A 219 -7.88 12.80 29.08
C GLU A 219 -8.24 11.40 28.56
N ILE A 220 -7.63 10.36 29.13
CA ILE A 220 -7.92 8.97 28.77
C ILE A 220 -9.35 8.61 29.18
N ASP A 221 -9.72 8.94 30.42
CA ASP A 221 -11.05 8.71 30.95
C ASP A 221 -12.12 9.34 30.05
N GLN A 222 -11.94 10.62 29.70
CA GLN A 222 -12.85 11.32 28.79
C GLN A 222 -12.95 10.62 27.41
N LYS A 223 -11.84 10.11 26.86
CA LYS A 223 -11.87 9.37 25.59
C LYS A 223 -12.61 8.04 25.72
N ILE A 224 -12.51 7.36 26.86
CA ILE A 224 -13.25 6.13 27.14
C ILE A 224 -14.75 6.44 27.17
N GLU A 225 -15.16 7.48 27.91
CA GLU A 225 -16.56 7.90 27.97
C GLU A 225 -17.10 8.24 26.57
N ASP A 226 -16.36 9.06 25.81
CA ASP A 226 -16.72 9.43 24.44
C ASP A 226 -16.87 8.17 23.55
N LEU A 227 -15.91 7.24 23.62
CA LEU A 227 -15.92 6.00 22.85
C LEU A 227 -17.13 5.14 23.19
N LEU A 228 -17.39 4.91 24.48
CA LEU A 228 -18.52 4.09 24.95
C LEU A 228 -19.87 4.74 24.60
N ASP A 229 -20.03 6.06 24.78
CA ASP A 229 -21.23 6.80 24.36
C ASP A 229 -21.50 6.63 22.86
N LYS A 230 -20.46 6.74 22.03
CA LYS A 230 -20.62 6.55 20.57
C LYS A 230 -21.00 5.12 20.23
N LEU A 231 -20.31 4.12 20.76
CA LEU A 231 -20.60 2.71 20.50
C LEU A 231 -22.04 2.37 20.95
N TYR A 232 -22.45 2.84 22.12
CA TYR A 232 -23.81 2.67 22.63
C TYR A 232 -24.86 3.24 21.68
N LYS A 233 -24.63 4.45 21.13
CA LYS A 233 -25.53 5.06 20.12
C LYS A 233 -25.65 4.24 18.84
N PHE A 234 -24.65 3.44 18.50
CA PHE A 234 -24.71 2.47 17.40
C PHE A 234 -25.29 1.10 17.80
N LYS A 235 -25.86 0.99 19.01
CA LYS A 235 -26.36 -0.24 19.62
C LYS A 235 -25.26 -1.31 19.70
N ILE A 236 -24.10 -0.90 20.18
CA ILE A 236 -22.95 -1.76 20.43
C ILE A 236 -22.60 -1.64 21.90
N ASP A 237 -23.08 -2.61 22.67
CA ASP A 237 -22.81 -2.70 24.09
C ASP A 237 -21.48 -3.40 24.34
N GLY A 238 -20.76 -2.97 25.37
CA GLY A 238 -19.49 -3.55 25.78
C GLY A 238 -18.76 -2.65 26.78
N ASP A 239 -17.49 -2.93 26.97
CA ASP A 239 -16.65 -2.22 27.94
C ASP A 239 -15.20 -2.10 27.48
N VAL A 240 -14.48 -1.10 27.97
CA VAL A 240 -13.04 -0.99 27.76
C VAL A 240 -12.33 -1.68 28.91
N ILE A 241 -11.57 -2.73 28.62
CA ILE A 241 -10.87 -3.50 29.67
C ILE A 241 -9.44 -2.98 29.93
N ARG A 242 -8.79 -2.42 28.90
CA ARG A 242 -7.39 -2.00 28.93
C ARG A 242 -7.17 -0.83 27.98
N THR A 243 -6.19 0.00 28.31
CA THR A 243 -5.77 1.12 27.47
C THR A 243 -4.25 1.16 27.34
N TYR A 244 -3.79 1.41 26.12
CA TYR A 244 -2.39 1.61 25.77
C TYR A 244 -2.21 3.05 25.30
N THR A 245 -1.37 3.83 25.97
CA THR A 245 -1.06 5.20 25.52
C THR A 245 0.31 5.23 24.88
N GLY A 246 0.34 5.47 23.58
CA GLY A 246 1.55 5.58 22.79
C GLY A 246 1.91 7.01 22.37
N PRO A 247 3.02 7.17 21.63
CA PRO A 247 3.47 8.47 21.12
C PRO A 247 2.54 9.06 20.04
N VAL A 248 1.82 8.21 19.28
CA VAL A 248 1.01 8.64 18.13
C VAL A 248 -0.47 8.32 18.32
N VAL A 249 -0.79 7.16 18.88
CA VAL A 249 -2.17 6.69 19.08
C VAL A 249 -2.37 6.25 20.54
N THR A 250 -3.62 6.22 20.96
CA THR A 250 -4.08 5.52 22.16
C THR A 250 -4.96 4.35 21.72
N THR A 251 -4.66 3.14 22.20
CA THR A 251 -5.39 1.92 21.84
C THR A 251 -6.27 1.49 23.00
N PHE A 252 -7.55 1.27 22.74
CA PHE A 252 -8.55 0.80 23.70
C PHE A 252 -8.93 -0.65 23.40
N GLU A 253 -8.74 -1.56 24.35
CA GLU A 253 -9.23 -2.94 24.23
C GLU A 253 -10.70 -2.98 24.64
N PHE A 254 -11.57 -2.95 23.63
CA PHE A 254 -13.01 -3.02 23.80
C PHE A 254 -13.49 -4.48 23.82
N LYS A 255 -14.11 -4.90 24.90
CA LYS A 255 -14.79 -6.19 25.03
C LYS A 255 -16.27 -6.02 24.69
N PRO A 256 -16.72 -6.47 23.50
CA PRO A 256 -18.12 -6.39 23.13
C PRO A 256 -18.98 -7.36 23.95
N ALA A 257 -20.26 -7.02 24.14
CA ALA A 257 -21.23 -7.92 24.73
C ALA A 257 -21.43 -9.18 23.85
N PRO A 258 -21.79 -10.35 24.42
CA PRO A 258 -21.84 -11.63 23.69
C PRO A 258 -22.72 -11.65 22.44
N HIS A 259 -23.72 -10.76 22.36
CA HIS A 259 -24.66 -10.69 21.25
C HIS A 259 -24.17 -9.78 20.09
N VAL A 260 -23.09 -9.01 20.31
CA VAL A 260 -22.55 -8.08 19.32
C VAL A 260 -21.62 -8.81 18.36
N LYS A 261 -21.92 -8.73 17.06
CA LYS A 261 -21.06 -9.27 16.01
C LYS A 261 -19.87 -8.35 15.76
N VAL A 262 -18.66 -8.92 15.72
CA VAL A 262 -17.41 -8.19 15.40
C VAL A 262 -17.48 -7.44 14.07
N SER A 263 -18.13 -8.03 13.05
CA SER A 263 -18.31 -7.39 11.74
C SER A 263 -19.06 -6.05 11.82
N LYS A 264 -19.98 -5.91 12.78
CA LYS A 264 -20.72 -4.66 13.02
C LYS A 264 -19.81 -3.56 13.55
N ILE A 265 -18.85 -3.90 14.40
CA ILE A 265 -17.85 -2.95 14.92
C ILE A 265 -16.91 -2.52 13.78
N LEU A 266 -16.42 -3.47 12.98
CA LEU A 266 -15.55 -3.19 11.84
C LEU A 266 -16.20 -2.30 10.77
N SER A 267 -17.51 -2.44 10.53
CA SER A 267 -18.22 -1.59 9.56
C SER A 267 -18.36 -0.14 10.00
N LEU A 268 -18.24 0.15 11.30
CA LEU A 268 -18.43 1.50 11.85
C LEU A 268 -17.13 2.30 11.96
N GLN A 269 -16.02 1.81 11.41
CA GLN A 269 -14.72 2.47 11.55
C GLN A 269 -14.75 3.94 11.11
N ASP A 270 -15.36 4.24 9.95
CA ASP A 270 -15.44 5.60 9.40
C ASP A 270 -16.45 6.47 10.18
N ASP A 271 -17.57 5.89 10.59
CA ASP A 271 -18.59 6.56 11.40
C ASP A 271 -18.07 6.90 12.80
N LEU A 272 -17.30 5.99 13.40
CA LEU A 272 -16.66 6.19 14.70
C LEU A 272 -15.56 7.26 14.60
N ALA A 273 -14.78 7.26 13.52
CA ALA A 273 -13.80 8.31 13.27
C ALA A 273 -14.47 9.68 13.17
N MET A 274 -15.60 9.78 12.45
CA MET A 274 -16.39 11.01 12.37
C MET A 274 -16.95 11.43 13.73
N ALA A 275 -17.51 10.48 14.49
CA ALA A 275 -18.14 10.75 15.78
C ALA A 275 -17.13 11.20 16.85
N LEU A 276 -15.89 10.68 16.80
CA LEU A 276 -14.78 11.05 17.70
C LEU A 276 -13.92 12.18 17.15
N LYS A 277 -14.30 12.77 16.00
CA LYS A 277 -13.55 13.85 15.31
C LYS A 277 -12.08 13.48 15.03
N ALA A 278 -11.82 12.20 14.80
CA ALA A 278 -10.51 11.69 14.45
C ALA A 278 -10.33 11.68 12.92
N GLN A 279 -9.07 11.81 12.45
CA GLN A 279 -8.77 11.74 11.03
C GLN A 279 -9.06 10.35 10.45
N THR A 280 -8.59 9.32 11.15
CA THR A 280 -8.89 7.91 10.91
C THR A 280 -8.88 7.20 12.27
N ILE A 281 -9.53 6.05 12.34
CA ILE A 281 -9.44 5.11 13.47
C ILE A 281 -9.05 3.77 12.87
N ARG A 282 -8.20 3.02 13.56
CA ARG A 282 -7.89 1.63 13.19
C ARG A 282 -8.58 0.69 14.16
N ILE A 283 -9.36 -0.26 13.62
CA ILE A 283 -10.01 -1.30 14.41
C ILE A 283 -9.33 -2.63 14.10
N GLN A 284 -8.66 -3.20 15.09
CA GLN A 284 -8.07 -4.54 15.04
C GLN A 284 -8.99 -5.53 15.73
N ALA A 285 -9.61 -6.43 14.94
CA ALA A 285 -10.58 -7.37 15.48
C ALA A 285 -10.43 -8.78 14.88
N PRO A 286 -10.36 -9.84 15.72
CA PRO A 286 -10.02 -9.78 17.14
C PRO A 286 -8.56 -9.39 17.37
N VAL A 287 -8.22 -8.91 18.57
CA VAL A 287 -6.81 -8.84 19.01
C VAL A 287 -6.29 -10.29 19.14
N PRO A 288 -5.15 -10.66 18.53
CA PRO A 288 -4.70 -12.04 18.55
C PRO A 288 -4.52 -12.56 19.98
N GLY A 289 -5.04 -13.77 20.24
CA GLY A 289 -4.98 -14.40 21.56
C GLY A 289 -5.94 -13.82 22.61
N LYS A 290 -6.79 -12.83 22.28
CA LYS A 290 -7.73 -12.20 23.22
C LYS A 290 -9.17 -12.15 22.68
N ASP A 291 -10.14 -12.04 23.58
CA ASP A 291 -11.58 -11.92 23.29
C ASP A 291 -12.03 -10.45 23.19
N VAL A 292 -11.19 -9.59 22.61
CA VAL A 292 -11.41 -8.13 22.53
C VAL A 292 -11.11 -7.57 21.14
N VAL A 293 -11.61 -6.36 20.92
CA VAL A 293 -11.37 -5.53 19.74
C VAL A 293 -10.47 -4.37 20.14
N GLY A 294 -9.33 -4.21 19.47
CA GLY A 294 -8.44 -3.06 19.67
C GLY A 294 -8.92 -1.89 18.83
N ILE A 295 -9.23 -0.76 19.45
CA ILE A 295 -9.64 0.49 18.78
C ILE A 295 -8.54 1.52 19.00
N GLU A 296 -7.83 1.87 17.93
CA GLU A 296 -6.70 2.81 17.98
C GLU A 296 -7.17 4.19 17.53
N ILE A 297 -7.09 5.14 18.46
CA ILE A 297 -7.53 6.52 18.25
C ILE A 297 -6.29 7.43 18.25
N PRO A 298 -6.12 8.30 17.25
CA PRO A 298 -5.01 9.25 17.20
C PRO A 298 -4.99 10.18 18.41
N ASN A 299 -3.79 10.45 18.92
CA ASN A 299 -3.60 11.45 19.97
C ASN A 299 -3.82 12.86 19.42
N LYS A 300 -4.30 13.79 20.25
CA LYS A 300 -4.43 15.21 19.91
C LYS A 300 -3.07 15.82 19.54
N THR A 301 -2.01 15.38 20.21
CA THR A 301 -0.63 15.76 19.93
C THR A 301 0.16 14.50 19.60
N VAL A 302 0.60 14.38 18.35
CA VAL A 302 1.44 13.28 17.90
C VAL A 302 2.91 13.62 18.11
N GLN A 303 3.67 12.69 18.67
CA GLN A 303 5.10 12.85 18.90
C GLN A 303 5.90 12.42 17.67
N THR A 304 6.98 13.14 17.36
CA THR A 304 7.93 12.73 16.30
C THR A 304 8.89 11.70 16.87
N ILE A 305 8.99 10.55 16.22
CA ILE A 305 9.96 9.51 16.55
C ILE A 305 11.25 9.82 15.79
N TYR A 306 12.35 9.98 16.51
CA TYR A 306 13.63 10.37 15.92
C TYR A 306 14.49 9.14 15.61
N LEU A 307 15.18 9.11 14.48
CA LEU A 307 16.07 7.97 14.17
C LEU A 307 17.20 7.84 15.22
N ARG A 308 17.66 8.96 15.78
CA ARG A 308 18.74 8.97 16.78
C ARG A 308 18.39 8.14 18.01
N GLU A 309 17.21 8.30 18.58
CA GLU A 309 16.79 7.54 19.77
C GLU A 309 16.66 6.04 19.48
N LEU A 310 16.32 5.65 18.25
CA LEU A 310 16.27 4.25 17.84
C LEU A 310 17.68 3.66 17.72
N LEU A 311 18.59 4.39 17.08
CA LEU A 311 19.98 3.96 16.93
C LEU A 311 20.71 3.93 18.28
N GLU A 312 20.39 4.83 19.21
CA GLU A 312 20.97 4.87 20.56
C GLU A 312 20.29 3.89 21.53
N SER A 313 19.17 3.27 21.14
CA SER A 313 18.47 2.30 21.98
C SER A 313 19.34 1.07 22.30
N GLU A 314 19.17 0.53 23.51
CA GLU A 314 19.93 -0.67 23.92
C GLU A 314 19.72 -1.84 22.97
N ILE A 315 18.48 -2.02 22.51
CA ILE A 315 18.13 -3.15 21.64
C ILE A 315 18.84 -3.09 20.29
N PHE A 316 19.00 -1.88 19.72
CA PHE A 316 19.78 -1.70 18.50
C PHE A 316 21.28 -1.82 18.76
N GLN A 317 21.81 -1.19 19.81
CA GLN A 317 23.25 -1.18 20.08
C GLN A 317 23.79 -2.58 20.41
N LYS A 318 23.06 -3.35 21.21
CA LYS A 318 23.45 -4.69 21.63
C LYS A 318 23.04 -5.78 20.63
N SER A 319 22.36 -5.48 19.52
CA SER A 319 22.05 -6.52 18.53
C SER A 319 23.30 -6.95 17.76
N GLN A 320 23.55 -8.26 17.70
CA GLN A 320 24.74 -8.84 17.07
C GLN A 320 24.67 -8.83 15.54
N SER A 321 23.47 -8.89 14.96
CA SER A 321 23.34 -8.99 13.51
C SER A 321 23.81 -7.70 12.82
N PRO A 322 24.71 -7.81 11.81
CA PRO A 322 25.09 -6.68 10.98
C PRO A 322 23.90 -6.12 10.19
N LEU A 323 22.85 -6.92 9.96
CA LEU A 323 21.69 -6.52 9.17
C LEU A 323 20.48 -6.13 10.02
N THR A 324 20.73 -5.65 11.24
CA THR A 324 19.67 -5.09 12.10
C THR A 324 19.14 -3.79 11.49
N LEU A 325 17.82 -3.66 11.42
CA LEU A 325 17.10 -2.48 10.94
C LEU A 325 16.30 -1.86 12.08
N ALA A 326 16.51 -0.57 12.35
CA ALA A 326 15.62 0.20 13.21
C ALA A 326 14.37 0.60 12.42
N LEU A 327 13.20 0.16 12.88
CA LEU A 327 11.93 0.44 12.20
C LEU A 327 11.25 1.67 12.81
N GLY A 328 11.12 1.72 14.13
CA GLY A 328 10.35 2.78 14.79
C GLY A 328 10.14 2.51 16.26
N LYS A 329 9.05 3.07 16.80
CA LYS A 329 8.49 2.66 18.08
C LYS A 329 7.16 1.95 17.85
N ASP A 330 6.81 1.05 18.75
CA ASP A 330 5.48 0.45 18.75
C ASP A 330 4.41 1.38 19.35
N ILE A 331 3.17 0.89 19.44
CA ILE A 331 2.02 1.66 19.93
C ILE A 331 2.09 1.99 21.43
N VAL A 332 3.06 1.47 22.19
CA VAL A 332 3.32 1.85 23.59
C VAL A 332 4.60 2.69 23.74
N GLY A 333 5.33 2.93 22.65
CA GLY A 333 6.51 3.80 22.62
C GLY A 333 7.85 3.09 22.80
N ASN A 334 7.88 1.76 22.79
CA ASN A 334 9.13 1.00 22.89
C ASN A 334 9.83 0.94 21.54
N ALA A 335 11.17 1.06 21.54
CA ALA A 335 11.96 0.95 20.34
C ALA A 335 11.82 -0.45 19.71
N PHE A 336 11.50 -0.49 18.42
CA PHE A 336 11.29 -1.72 17.67
C PHE A 336 12.34 -1.86 16.55
N VAL A 337 13.07 -2.97 16.59
CA VAL A 337 14.10 -3.33 15.60
C VAL A 337 13.79 -4.69 15.01
N THR A 338 14.28 -4.93 13.80
CA THR A 338 14.19 -6.23 13.14
C THR A 338 15.55 -6.63 12.55
N ASP A 339 15.67 -7.86 12.08
CA ASP A 339 16.91 -8.38 11.49
C ASP A 339 16.66 -8.97 10.09
N LEU A 340 17.18 -8.30 9.07
CA LEU A 340 17.06 -8.72 7.68
C LEU A 340 17.77 -10.05 7.41
N LYS A 341 18.71 -10.48 8.26
CA LYS A 341 19.33 -11.82 8.15
C LYS A 341 18.33 -12.94 8.49
N ARG A 342 17.44 -12.69 9.47
CA ARG A 342 16.43 -13.65 9.93
C ARG A 342 15.20 -13.63 9.03
N LEU A 343 14.85 -12.44 8.55
CA LEU A 343 13.77 -12.15 7.60
C LEU A 343 14.40 -11.77 6.26
N PRO A 344 14.88 -12.76 5.47
CA PRO A 344 15.91 -12.55 4.44
C PRO A 344 15.56 -11.51 3.38
N HIS A 345 14.26 -11.31 3.13
CA HIS A 345 13.77 -10.39 2.12
C HIS A 345 12.55 -9.64 2.68
N LEU A 346 12.52 -8.33 2.45
CA LEU A 346 11.50 -7.42 2.95
C LEU A 346 10.77 -6.76 1.77
N LEU A 347 9.44 -6.89 1.76
CA LEU A 347 8.57 -6.18 0.82
C LEU A 347 7.96 -4.97 1.52
N ILE A 348 8.13 -3.78 0.93
CA ILE A 348 7.64 -2.53 1.46
C ILE A 348 6.63 -1.90 0.50
N ALA A 349 5.51 -1.42 1.01
CA ALA A 349 4.57 -0.65 0.22
C ALA A 349 4.09 0.62 0.94
N GLY A 350 3.62 1.58 0.17
CA GLY A 350 3.03 2.80 0.71
C GLY A 350 2.81 3.84 -0.38
N THR A 351 1.74 4.62 -0.25
CA THR A 351 1.43 5.72 -1.18
C THR A 351 2.38 6.90 -0.97
N THR A 352 2.43 7.83 -1.93
CA THR A 352 3.21 9.07 -1.79
C THR A 352 2.83 9.83 -0.51
N GLY A 353 3.83 10.28 0.25
CA GLY A 353 3.61 11.00 1.51
C GLY A 353 3.26 10.12 2.72
N SER A 354 3.15 8.80 2.54
CA SER A 354 2.87 7.85 3.64
C SER A 354 4.04 7.69 4.62
N GLY A 355 5.26 7.98 4.20
CA GLY A 355 6.49 7.77 4.98
C GLY A 355 7.44 6.71 4.40
N LYS A 356 7.04 6.01 3.32
CA LYS A 356 7.83 4.94 2.66
C LYS A 356 9.32 5.29 2.47
N SER A 357 9.60 6.39 1.78
CA SER A 357 10.98 6.80 1.47
C SER A 357 11.79 7.14 2.72
N VAL A 358 11.18 7.80 3.71
CA VAL A 358 11.85 8.10 5.00
C VAL A 358 12.19 6.82 5.74
N GLY A 359 11.26 5.86 5.76
CA GLY A 359 11.48 4.54 6.34
C GLY A 359 12.61 3.75 5.67
N ILE A 360 12.65 3.73 4.34
CA ILE A 360 13.74 3.09 3.58
C ILE A 360 15.08 3.75 3.93
N ASN A 361 15.13 5.09 4.00
CA ASN A 361 16.33 5.80 4.43
C ASN A 361 16.74 5.44 5.87
N ALA A 362 15.79 5.30 6.79
CA ALA A 362 16.06 4.84 8.16
C ALA A 362 16.67 3.42 8.18
N MET A 363 16.19 2.52 7.31
CA MET A 363 16.76 1.18 7.15
C MET A 363 18.18 1.21 6.57
N ILE A 364 18.42 2.00 5.52
CA ILE A 364 19.75 2.17 4.93
C ILE A 364 20.73 2.71 5.98
N LEU A 365 20.32 3.75 6.72
CA LEU A 365 21.14 4.32 7.79
C LEU A 365 21.39 3.33 8.92
N SER A 366 20.41 2.49 9.29
CA SER A 366 20.61 1.41 10.26
C SER A 366 21.74 0.47 9.83
N LEU A 367 21.78 0.10 8.55
CA LEU A 367 22.84 -0.73 8.00
C LEU A 367 24.20 -0.01 8.00
N LEU A 368 24.26 1.25 7.59
CA LEU A 368 25.51 2.03 7.55
C LEU A 368 26.09 2.28 8.94
N TYR A 369 25.24 2.42 9.96
CA TYR A 369 25.67 2.61 11.35
C TYR A 369 26.08 1.31 12.06
N LYS A 370 25.94 0.15 11.40
CA LYS A 370 26.44 -1.14 11.91
C LYS A 370 27.59 -1.75 11.10
N ASN A 371 27.85 -1.27 9.90
CA ASN A 371 28.73 -1.97 8.96
C ASN A 371 29.81 -1.11 8.33
N SER A 372 31.01 -1.69 8.20
CA SER A 372 32.03 -1.19 7.29
C SER A 372 31.76 -1.65 5.84
N PRO A 373 32.38 -1.00 4.84
CA PRO A 373 32.31 -1.40 3.43
C PRO A 373 32.84 -2.80 3.13
N GLU A 374 33.65 -3.38 4.03
CA GLU A 374 34.18 -4.75 3.91
C GLU A 374 33.15 -5.80 4.36
N ASN A 375 32.28 -5.44 5.29
CA ASN A 375 31.26 -6.36 5.82
C ASN A 375 29.94 -6.24 5.05
N LEU A 376 29.63 -5.06 4.53
CA LEU A 376 28.38 -4.77 3.83
C LEU A 376 28.63 -4.08 2.49
N LYS A 377 27.93 -4.59 1.49
CA LYS A 377 27.84 -4.04 0.15
C LYS A 377 26.39 -3.76 -0.23
N LEU A 378 26.16 -2.65 -0.91
CA LEU A 378 24.83 -2.18 -1.30
C LEU A 378 24.70 -2.10 -2.83
N ILE A 379 23.54 -2.48 -3.34
CA ILE A 379 23.10 -2.17 -4.70
C ILE A 379 21.79 -1.41 -4.56
N MET A 380 21.75 -0.19 -5.09
CA MET A 380 20.58 0.69 -5.01
C MET A 380 20.01 0.88 -6.41
N ILE A 381 18.70 0.62 -6.56
CA ILE A 381 17.95 0.79 -7.80
C ILE A 381 16.89 1.86 -7.56
N ASP A 382 17.04 3.00 -8.25
CA ASP A 382 16.17 4.17 -8.18
C ASP A 382 15.86 4.66 -9.60
N PRO A 383 14.82 4.11 -10.25
CA PRO A 383 14.43 4.49 -11.60
C PRO A 383 13.89 5.92 -11.70
N LYS A 384 13.55 6.56 -10.57
CA LYS A 384 12.99 7.91 -10.52
C LYS A 384 14.06 8.99 -10.26
N MET A 385 15.28 8.62 -9.88
CA MET A 385 16.39 9.53 -9.51
C MET A 385 16.05 10.50 -8.36
N VAL A 386 15.13 10.12 -7.47
CA VAL A 386 14.66 11.03 -6.40
C VAL A 386 15.25 10.66 -5.05
N GLU A 387 15.32 9.36 -4.75
CA GLU A 387 15.49 8.89 -3.38
C GLU A 387 16.94 8.53 -3.08
N PHE A 388 17.63 7.86 -4.01
CA PHE A 388 18.95 7.27 -3.73
C PHE A 388 20.13 8.04 -4.28
N SER A 389 19.93 9.09 -5.09
CA SER A 389 21.04 9.86 -5.67
C SER A 389 22.00 10.44 -4.62
N ILE A 390 21.51 10.70 -3.39
CA ILE A 390 22.30 11.17 -2.25
C ILE A 390 23.35 10.15 -1.77
N TYR A 391 23.23 8.86 -2.14
CA TYR A 391 24.12 7.80 -1.69
C TYR A 391 25.27 7.47 -2.65
N ASN A 392 25.36 8.10 -3.83
CA ASN A 392 26.31 7.70 -4.88
C ASN A 392 27.78 7.62 -4.44
N ASP A 393 28.19 8.39 -3.44
CA ASP A 393 29.58 8.50 -3.00
C ASP A 393 29.92 7.63 -1.79
N ILE A 394 29.00 6.80 -1.29
CA ILE A 394 29.29 5.93 -0.15
C ILE A 394 30.16 4.74 -0.57
N PRO A 395 31.17 4.34 0.24
CA PRO A 395 32.08 3.24 -0.10
C PRO A 395 31.43 1.84 -0.08
N HIS A 396 30.20 1.75 0.44
CA HIS A 396 29.43 0.51 0.51
C HIS A 396 28.80 0.13 -0.84
N LEU A 397 28.66 1.05 -1.79
CA LEU A 397 28.05 0.74 -3.09
C LEU A 397 28.95 -0.19 -3.94
N LEU A 398 28.36 -1.23 -4.52
CA LEU A 398 29.03 -2.10 -5.51
C LEU A 398 29.05 -1.47 -6.90
N THR A 399 28.03 -0.69 -7.21
CA THR A 399 27.87 0.05 -8.45
C THR A 399 27.29 1.43 -8.10
N PRO A 400 27.48 2.45 -8.95
CA PRO A 400 26.67 3.67 -8.86
C PRO A 400 25.17 3.33 -8.81
N VAL A 401 24.37 4.24 -8.25
CA VAL A 401 22.93 4.06 -8.15
C VAL A 401 22.36 3.77 -9.54
N ILE A 402 21.66 2.65 -9.66
CA ILE A 402 21.14 2.16 -10.93
C ILE A 402 19.83 2.87 -11.23
N ILE A 403 19.79 3.59 -12.33
CA ILE A 403 18.62 4.36 -12.75
C ILE A 403 17.88 3.65 -13.89
N GLU A 404 18.62 3.13 -14.86
CA GLU A 404 18.02 2.52 -16.04
C GLU A 404 17.45 1.12 -15.73
N PRO A 405 16.17 0.84 -16.01
CA PRO A 405 15.56 -0.46 -15.71
C PRO A 405 16.30 -1.66 -16.33
N LYS A 406 16.85 -1.48 -17.55
CA LYS A 406 17.66 -2.52 -18.21
C LYS A 406 18.95 -2.85 -17.45
N GLN A 407 19.59 -1.83 -16.86
CA GLN A 407 20.77 -2.05 -16.03
C GLN A 407 20.39 -2.75 -14.73
N ALA A 408 19.24 -2.40 -14.15
CA ALA A 408 18.72 -3.08 -12.95
C ALA A 408 18.46 -4.57 -13.21
N ILE A 409 17.84 -4.91 -14.34
CA ILE A 409 17.63 -6.32 -14.76
C ILE A 409 18.98 -7.04 -14.89
N SER A 410 19.97 -6.41 -15.53
CA SER A 410 21.31 -7.01 -15.64
C SER A 410 21.98 -7.20 -14.28
N ALA A 411 21.84 -6.24 -13.37
CA ALA A 411 22.38 -6.33 -12.02
C ALA A 411 21.74 -7.46 -11.20
N LEU A 412 20.41 -7.60 -11.28
CA LEU A 412 19.67 -8.71 -10.66
C LEU A 412 20.11 -10.08 -11.21
N SER A 413 20.31 -10.18 -12.53
CA SER A 413 20.84 -11.40 -13.16
C SER A 413 22.27 -11.72 -12.70
N ASN A 414 23.15 -10.71 -12.63
CA ASN A 414 24.50 -10.87 -12.10
C ASN A 414 24.51 -11.29 -10.63
N LEU A 415 23.54 -10.81 -9.84
CA LEU A 415 23.37 -11.22 -8.45
C LEU A 415 22.94 -12.68 -8.31
N VAL A 416 22.10 -13.19 -9.22
CA VAL A 416 21.78 -14.62 -9.28
C VAL A 416 23.04 -15.43 -9.55
N ALA A 417 23.90 -15.00 -10.48
CA ALA A 417 25.18 -15.66 -10.73
C ALA A 417 26.13 -15.60 -9.52
N GLU A 418 26.19 -14.46 -8.82
CA GLU A 418 26.98 -14.31 -7.59
C GLU A 418 26.45 -15.22 -6.47
N MET A 419 25.13 -15.32 -6.30
CA MET A 419 24.50 -16.26 -5.38
C MET A 419 24.94 -17.71 -5.67
N GLU A 420 24.90 -18.13 -6.93
CA GLU A 420 25.34 -19.46 -7.34
C GLU A 420 26.84 -19.69 -7.07
N ARG A 421 27.68 -18.67 -7.33
CA ARG A 421 29.11 -18.71 -6.99
C ARG A 421 29.33 -18.91 -5.49
N ARG A 422 28.63 -18.15 -4.64
CA ARG A 422 28.72 -18.26 -3.17
C ARG A 422 28.24 -19.63 -2.70
N ASN A 423 27.16 -20.16 -3.25
CA ASN A 423 26.67 -21.50 -2.94
C ASN A 423 27.70 -22.58 -3.28
N LYS A 424 28.41 -22.44 -4.41
CA LYS A 424 29.52 -23.33 -4.77
C LYS A 424 30.69 -23.25 -3.78
N LEU A 425 31.09 -22.05 -3.38
CA LEU A 425 32.14 -21.84 -2.37
C LEU A 425 31.77 -22.46 -1.02
N MET A 426 30.53 -22.28 -0.55
CA MET A 426 30.05 -22.88 0.69
C MET A 426 30.03 -24.40 0.62
N SER A 427 29.61 -24.97 -0.52
CA SER A 427 29.66 -26.42 -0.75
C SER A 427 31.10 -26.96 -0.70
N GLN A 428 32.04 -26.31 -1.40
CA GLN A 428 33.46 -26.69 -1.42
C GLN A 428 34.11 -26.61 -0.03
N THR A 429 33.81 -25.54 0.71
CA THR A 429 34.33 -25.33 2.06
C THR A 429 33.55 -26.09 3.14
N LYS A 430 32.48 -26.81 2.78
CA LYS A 430 31.58 -27.51 3.71
C LYS A 430 31.05 -26.60 4.81
N THR A 431 30.50 -25.46 4.41
CA THR A 431 29.85 -24.48 5.30
C THR A 431 28.39 -24.33 4.89
N LYS A 432 27.54 -23.96 5.86
CA LYS A 432 26.09 -23.85 5.64
C LYS A 432 25.65 -22.44 5.25
N ASN A 433 26.45 -21.43 5.59
CA ASN A 433 26.13 -20.01 5.44
C ASN A 433 27.41 -19.18 5.30
N ILE A 434 27.23 -17.90 4.95
CA ILE A 434 28.28 -16.92 4.78
C ILE A 434 29.15 -16.75 6.04
N GLU A 435 28.58 -16.85 7.24
CA GLU A 435 29.35 -16.74 8.48
C GLU A 435 30.33 -17.90 8.63
N GLY A 436 29.85 -19.13 8.40
CA GLY A 436 30.69 -20.32 8.42
C GLY A 436 31.78 -20.27 7.35
N TYR A 437 31.48 -19.74 6.16
CA TYR A 437 32.48 -19.49 5.13
C TYR A 437 33.51 -18.46 5.61
N ASN A 438 33.08 -17.31 6.14
CA ASN A 438 33.96 -16.22 6.57
C ASN A 438 34.88 -16.62 7.73
N GLN A 439 34.40 -17.45 8.65
CA GLN A 439 35.23 -18.04 9.71
C GLN A 439 36.35 -18.91 9.13
N LYS A 440 36.05 -19.78 8.15
CA LYS A 440 37.08 -20.59 7.48
C LYS A 440 38.00 -19.75 6.61
N ALA A 441 37.48 -18.71 5.96
CA ALA A 441 38.25 -17.80 5.14
C ALA A 441 39.33 -17.11 5.98
N GLU A 442 38.98 -16.63 7.19
CA GLU A 442 39.94 -16.06 8.12
C GLU A 442 41.02 -17.06 8.57
N GLN A 443 40.64 -18.30 8.84
CA GLN A 443 41.58 -19.35 9.26
C GLN A 443 42.57 -19.77 8.15
N HIS A 444 42.14 -19.74 6.88
CA HIS A 444 42.92 -20.23 5.74
C HIS A 444 43.47 -19.11 4.85
N GLY A 445 43.26 -17.84 5.22
CA GLY A 445 43.71 -16.69 4.46
C GLY A 445 42.96 -16.46 3.14
N TYR A 446 41.71 -16.94 3.02
CA TYR A 446 40.85 -16.61 1.89
C TYR A 446 40.16 -15.26 2.09
N GLU A 447 39.68 -14.67 1.00
CA GLU A 447 38.88 -13.45 1.04
C GLU A 447 37.52 -13.72 1.71
N LYS A 448 37.15 -12.87 2.67
CA LYS A 448 35.83 -12.87 3.31
C LYS A 448 34.79 -12.31 2.34
N LEU A 449 33.59 -12.87 2.37
CA LEU A 449 32.46 -12.39 1.59
C LEU A 449 31.67 -11.35 2.41
N PRO A 450 31.37 -10.16 1.84
CA PRO A 450 30.46 -9.20 2.46
C PRO A 450 29.01 -9.67 2.31
N TYR A 451 28.14 -9.23 3.22
CA TYR A 451 26.71 -9.24 2.94
C TYR A 451 26.41 -8.29 1.79
N ILE A 452 25.47 -8.66 0.92
CA ILE A 452 24.95 -7.79 -0.13
C ILE A 452 23.49 -7.50 0.17
N VAL A 453 23.12 -6.22 0.28
CA VAL A 453 21.72 -5.80 0.39
C VAL A 453 21.35 -5.03 -0.87
N VAL A 454 20.35 -5.52 -1.58
CA VAL A 454 19.79 -4.87 -2.77
C VAL A 454 18.55 -4.09 -2.33
N ILE A 455 18.51 -2.80 -2.61
CA ILE A 455 17.37 -1.94 -2.32
C ILE A 455 16.77 -1.46 -3.64
N ILE A 456 15.50 -1.75 -3.85
CA ILE A 456 14.71 -1.29 -4.99
C ILE A 456 13.66 -0.31 -4.47
N ASP A 457 13.73 0.97 -4.85
CA ASP A 457 12.75 1.96 -4.39
C ASP A 457 11.35 1.72 -5.01
N GLU A 458 11.30 1.46 -6.31
CA GLU A 458 10.06 1.27 -7.05
C GLU A 458 10.11 0.03 -7.94
N LEU A 459 9.58 -1.09 -7.43
CA LEU A 459 9.46 -2.34 -8.17
C LEU A 459 8.60 -2.18 -9.42
N ALA A 460 7.53 -1.35 -9.35
CA ALA A 460 6.59 -1.21 -10.45
C ALA A 460 7.25 -0.76 -11.76
N ASP A 461 8.22 0.16 -11.68
CA ASP A 461 8.91 0.69 -12.87
C ASP A 461 9.78 -0.38 -13.55
N LEU A 462 10.34 -1.31 -12.77
CA LEU A 462 11.05 -2.48 -13.32
C LEU A 462 10.08 -3.46 -13.96
N MET A 463 8.95 -3.74 -13.30
CA MET A 463 7.93 -4.68 -13.77
C MET A 463 7.28 -4.23 -15.08
N MET A 464 7.11 -2.92 -15.27
CA MET A 464 6.58 -2.34 -16.51
C MET A 464 7.55 -2.43 -17.70
N THR A 465 8.85 -2.63 -17.44
CA THR A 465 9.86 -2.75 -18.51
C THR A 465 10.05 -4.21 -18.95
N SER A 466 10.32 -5.12 -18.01
CA SER A 466 10.39 -6.56 -18.27
C SER A 466 9.98 -7.35 -17.02
N GLY A 467 8.67 -7.41 -16.76
CA GLY A 467 8.13 -8.05 -15.56
C GLY A 467 8.59 -9.49 -15.35
N LYS A 468 8.67 -10.30 -16.43
CA LYS A 468 9.06 -11.72 -16.33
C LYS A 468 10.50 -11.92 -15.85
N ASP A 469 11.46 -11.16 -16.40
CA ASP A 469 12.87 -11.32 -16.05
C ASP A 469 13.17 -10.78 -14.64
N VAL A 470 12.53 -9.67 -14.28
CA VAL A 470 12.60 -9.06 -12.95
C VAL A 470 12.02 -10.00 -11.91
N GLU A 471 10.80 -10.48 -12.13
CA GLU A 471 10.11 -11.41 -11.23
C GLU A 471 10.90 -12.71 -11.06
N TYR A 472 11.42 -13.29 -12.15
CA TYR A 472 12.26 -14.48 -12.09
C TYR A 472 13.50 -14.26 -11.22
N SER A 473 14.23 -13.17 -11.45
CA SER A 473 15.46 -12.89 -10.71
C SER A 473 15.20 -12.62 -9.23
N ILE A 474 14.16 -11.83 -8.93
CA ILE A 474 13.74 -11.53 -7.56
C ILE A 474 13.29 -12.80 -6.83
N ALA A 475 12.44 -13.63 -7.46
CA ALA A 475 11.97 -14.88 -6.87
C ALA A 475 13.13 -15.85 -6.63
N ARG A 476 14.05 -15.99 -7.61
CA ARG A 476 15.20 -16.89 -7.51
C ARG A 476 16.15 -16.48 -6.38
N LEU A 477 16.44 -15.18 -6.27
CA LEU A 477 17.21 -14.63 -5.15
C LEU A 477 16.47 -14.88 -3.85
N ALA A 478 15.20 -14.51 -3.77
CA ALA A 478 14.43 -14.64 -2.54
C ALA A 478 14.35 -16.07 -1.98
N GLN A 479 14.42 -17.07 -2.86
CA GLN A 479 14.41 -18.49 -2.48
C GLN A 479 15.76 -19.01 -1.96
N MET A 480 16.88 -18.54 -2.52
CA MET A 480 18.17 -19.25 -2.40
C MET A 480 19.33 -18.36 -1.90
N ALA A 481 19.12 -17.05 -1.79
CA ALA A 481 20.16 -16.08 -1.50
C ALA A 481 20.55 -15.97 -0.02
N ARG A 482 19.63 -16.30 0.90
CA ARG A 482 19.81 -16.13 2.35
C ARG A 482 21.11 -16.72 2.87
N ALA A 483 21.41 -17.97 2.54
CA ALA A 483 22.62 -18.64 3.01
C ALA A 483 23.90 -17.97 2.50
N GLY A 484 23.86 -17.42 1.28
CA GLY A 484 24.95 -16.68 0.65
C GLY A 484 25.07 -15.24 1.13
N GLY A 485 24.24 -14.78 2.08
CA GLY A 485 24.29 -13.42 2.61
C GLY A 485 23.88 -12.34 1.61
N ILE A 486 22.98 -12.67 0.67
CA ILE A 486 22.39 -11.71 -0.26
C ILE A 486 20.92 -11.50 0.14
N HIS A 487 20.53 -10.25 0.35
CA HIS A 487 19.24 -9.85 0.91
C HIS A 487 18.57 -8.79 0.03
N LEU A 488 17.24 -8.75 0.05
CA LEU A 488 16.44 -7.85 -0.79
C LEU A 488 15.53 -6.98 0.08
N ILE A 489 15.55 -5.67 -0.15
CA ILE A 489 14.53 -4.73 0.31
C ILE A 489 13.85 -4.19 -0.94
N VAL A 490 12.62 -4.61 -1.18
CA VAL A 490 11.88 -4.27 -2.40
C VAL A 490 10.72 -3.39 -2.02
N ALA A 491 10.67 -2.18 -2.55
CA ALA A 491 9.63 -1.21 -2.26
C ALA A 491 8.77 -0.93 -3.49
N THR A 492 7.52 -0.52 -3.27
CA THR A 492 6.61 -0.08 -4.33
C THR A 492 5.65 0.99 -3.81
N GLN A 493 5.31 1.97 -4.64
CA GLN A 493 4.20 2.89 -4.37
C GLN A 493 2.89 2.43 -5.02
N ARG A 494 2.95 1.36 -5.82
CA ARG A 494 1.81 0.76 -6.53
C ARG A 494 1.54 -0.64 -5.96
N PRO A 495 0.77 -0.74 -4.86
CA PRO A 495 0.40 -2.01 -4.23
C PRO A 495 -0.69 -2.75 -5.03
N SER A 496 -0.48 -2.98 -6.33
CA SER A 496 -1.41 -3.72 -7.19
C SER A 496 -0.95 -5.18 -7.39
N VAL A 497 -1.89 -6.05 -7.76
CA VAL A 497 -1.62 -7.48 -8.02
C VAL A 497 -0.63 -7.69 -9.17
N ASP A 498 -0.59 -6.77 -10.14
CA ASP A 498 0.32 -6.84 -11.28
C ASP A 498 1.78 -6.52 -10.91
N VAL A 499 1.99 -5.75 -9.84
CA VAL A 499 3.32 -5.40 -9.32
C VAL A 499 3.73 -6.37 -8.23
N VAL A 500 2.82 -6.64 -7.29
CA VAL A 500 3.01 -7.54 -6.16
C VAL A 500 2.27 -8.84 -6.46
N THR A 501 2.86 -9.60 -7.38
CA THR A 501 2.30 -10.86 -7.86
C THR A 501 2.32 -11.93 -6.78
N GLY A 502 1.58 -13.03 -7.00
CA GLY A 502 1.62 -14.19 -6.10
C GLY A 502 3.02 -14.78 -5.92
N LEU A 503 3.87 -14.77 -6.96
CA LEU A 503 5.25 -15.25 -6.88
C LEU A 503 6.12 -14.34 -6.00
N ILE A 504 5.96 -13.02 -6.11
CA ILE A 504 6.67 -12.09 -5.21
C ILE A 504 6.22 -12.34 -3.78
N LYS A 505 4.91 -12.38 -3.50
CA LYS A 505 4.40 -12.59 -2.14
C LYS A 505 4.84 -13.90 -1.51
N ALA A 506 4.86 -14.98 -2.30
CA ALA A 506 5.27 -16.30 -1.83
C ALA A 506 6.73 -16.36 -1.34
N ASN A 507 7.60 -15.47 -1.84
CA ASN A 507 9.02 -15.46 -1.48
C ASN A 507 9.42 -14.30 -0.54
N PHE A 508 8.49 -13.39 -0.24
CA PHE A 508 8.67 -12.28 0.71
C PHE A 508 7.69 -12.48 1.88
N PRO A 509 8.04 -13.32 2.87
CA PRO A 509 7.17 -13.56 4.02
C PRO A 509 7.08 -12.34 4.93
N SER A 510 8.13 -11.51 4.97
CA SER A 510 8.18 -10.31 5.80
C SER A 510 7.75 -9.10 5.00
N ARG A 511 6.75 -8.40 5.51
CA ARG A 511 6.07 -7.33 4.78
C ARG A 511 5.85 -6.15 5.68
N LEU A 512 5.96 -4.98 5.07
CA LEU A 512 5.77 -3.71 5.73
C LEU A 512 4.92 -2.84 4.84
N SER A 513 3.80 -2.37 5.37
CA SER A 513 2.95 -1.40 4.67
C SER A 513 2.88 -0.12 5.46
N TYR A 514 3.29 0.98 4.83
CA TYR A 514 2.85 2.31 5.21
C TYR A 514 1.42 2.54 4.74
N LYS A 515 0.88 3.74 4.99
CA LYS A 515 -0.47 4.12 4.55
C LYS A 515 -0.68 3.87 3.05
N VAL A 516 -1.74 3.12 2.74
CA VAL A 516 -2.23 2.89 1.37
C VAL A 516 -3.58 3.58 1.14
N GLY A 517 -3.99 3.68 -0.13
CA GLY A 517 -5.20 4.41 -0.49
C GLY A 517 -6.49 3.64 -0.20
N GLN A 518 -6.47 2.30 -0.33
CA GLN A 518 -7.68 1.48 -0.26
C GLN A 518 -7.46 0.18 0.52
N LYS A 519 -8.57 -0.40 1.03
CA LYS A 519 -8.56 -1.71 1.71
C LYS A 519 -7.97 -2.83 0.83
N ILE A 520 -8.26 -2.80 -0.48
CA ILE A 520 -7.73 -3.79 -1.41
C ILE A 520 -6.20 -3.73 -1.50
N ASP A 521 -5.63 -2.54 -1.50
CA ASP A 521 -4.18 -2.33 -1.52
C ASP A 521 -3.51 -2.91 -0.26
N SER A 522 -4.14 -2.72 0.90
CA SER A 522 -3.65 -3.32 2.16
C SER A 522 -3.61 -4.84 2.04
N LYS A 523 -4.68 -5.43 1.49
CA LYS A 523 -4.78 -6.88 1.31
C LYS A 523 -3.79 -7.40 0.27
N VAL A 524 -3.47 -6.63 -0.77
CA VAL A 524 -2.43 -7.03 -1.74
C VAL A 524 -1.09 -7.18 -1.04
N ILE A 525 -0.74 -6.29 -0.11
CA ILE A 525 0.57 -6.29 0.56
C ILE A 525 0.59 -7.22 1.78
N LEU A 526 -0.32 -7.04 2.72
CA LEU A 526 -0.28 -7.70 4.04
C LEU A 526 -1.09 -8.99 4.09
N ASP A 527 -1.84 -9.33 3.04
CA ASP A 527 -2.91 -10.33 3.06
C ASP A 527 -4.02 -10.04 4.10
N SER A 528 -4.02 -8.84 4.69
CA SER A 528 -4.97 -8.34 5.67
C SER A 528 -5.36 -6.88 5.38
N PHE A 529 -6.49 -6.45 5.95
CA PHE A 529 -6.89 -5.04 5.96
C PHE A 529 -6.20 -4.29 7.11
N GLY A 530 -6.17 -2.96 7.04
CA GLY A 530 -5.71 -2.08 8.11
C GLY A 530 -4.72 -1.01 7.67
N ALA A 531 -3.93 -1.24 6.62
CA ALA A 531 -2.93 -0.26 6.18
C ALA A 531 -3.57 1.02 5.57
N GLU A 532 -4.80 0.93 5.08
CA GLU A 532 -5.57 2.10 4.63
C GLU A 532 -5.95 3.05 5.77
N SER A 533 -6.01 2.51 6.99
CA SER A 533 -6.45 3.23 8.20
C SER A 533 -5.29 3.93 8.92
N LEU A 534 -4.05 3.68 8.51
CA LEU A 534 -2.84 4.32 9.04
C LEU A 534 -2.87 5.83 8.85
N LEU A 535 -2.15 6.54 9.71
CA LEU A 535 -2.11 8.00 9.75
C LEU A 535 -1.18 8.61 8.69
N GLY A 536 -0.29 7.80 8.12
CA GLY A 536 0.79 8.25 7.24
C GLY A 536 1.95 8.83 8.06
N ARG A 537 2.82 9.63 7.43
CA ARG A 537 4.00 10.24 8.07
C ARG A 537 4.91 9.24 8.82
N GLY A 538 5.02 8.01 8.32
CA GLY A 538 5.85 6.96 8.92
C GLY A 538 5.08 5.92 9.73
N ASP A 539 3.77 6.12 9.94
CA ASP A 539 2.90 5.09 10.52
C ASP A 539 2.80 3.86 9.59
N MET A 540 2.97 2.67 10.15
CA MET A 540 3.15 1.42 9.39
C MET A 540 2.71 0.17 10.14
N LEU A 541 2.35 -0.85 9.36
CA LEU A 541 2.14 -2.22 9.84
C LEU A 541 3.28 -3.11 9.36
N PHE A 542 3.73 -4.00 10.24
CA PHE A 542 4.79 -4.97 9.98
C PHE A 542 4.29 -6.38 10.29
N THR A 543 4.52 -7.33 9.36
CA THR A 543 4.05 -8.71 9.44
C THR A 543 5.13 -9.69 9.02
#